data_AF-A0A9C9W4Q3-F1
#
_entry.id   AF-A0A9C9W4Q3-F1
#
_cell.length_a   1.000
_cell.length_b   1.000
_cell.length_c   1.000
_cell.angle_alpha   90.00
_cell.angle_beta   90.00
_cell.angle_gamma   90.00
#
_symmetry.space_group_name_H-M   'P 1'
#
loop_
_entity.id
_entity.type
_entity.pdbx_description
1 polymer ?
#
loop_
_entity_poly.entity_id
_entity_poly.type
_entity_poly.pdbx_seq_one_letter_code
_entity_poly.pdbx_strand_id
1 'polypeptide(L)' 'MYKPKTWQKISFGFALLSYLAALACAAAMLFIGHRNGSNDPAAAAFAASIVFFIGAGVVLQVFARTNLPNLRIER' A
#
# COMPACT_ATOMS: atom_id res chain seq x y z
N MET A 1 10.36 8.52 -26.12
CA MET A 1 10.41 8.67 -24.64
C MET A 1 9.04 9.13 -24.14
N TYR A 2 8.22 8.23 -23.62
CA TYR A 2 6.86 8.54 -23.17
C TYR A 2 6.93 9.15 -21.77
N LYS A 3 6.50 10.41 -21.59
CA LYS A 3 6.50 11.08 -20.29
C LYS A 3 5.40 10.47 -19.40
N PRO A 4 5.71 9.86 -18.25
CA PRO A 4 4.66 9.39 -17.34
C PRO A 4 3.84 10.59 -16.88
N LYS A 5 2.51 10.49 -16.97
CA LYS A 5 1.61 11.55 -16.49
C LYS A 5 1.84 11.74 -14.99
N THR A 6 1.78 12.99 -14.51
CA THR A 6 2.02 13.36 -13.09
C THR A 6 1.26 12.47 -12.12
N TRP A 7 0.03 12.08 -12.46
CA TRP A 7 -0.81 11.18 -11.67
C TRP A 7 -0.22 9.76 -11.49
N GLN A 8 0.41 9.18 -12.51
CA GLN A 8 1.05 7.86 -12.39
C GLN A 8 2.27 7.89 -11.44
N LYS A 9 3.03 9.00 -11.45
CA LYS A 9 4.15 9.20 -10.51
C LYS A 9 3.66 9.30 -9.07
N ILE A 10 2.55 9.99 -8.84
CA ILE A 10 1.93 10.12 -7.51
C ILE A 10 1.43 8.74 -7.04
N SER A 11 0.71 8.00 -7.90
CA SER A 11 0.25 6.64 -7.58
C SER A 11 1.41 5.70 -7.24
N PHE A 12 2.54 5.80 -7.96
CA PHE A 12 3.73 5.00 -7.66
C PHE A 12 4.36 5.38 -6.31
N GLY A 13 4.43 6.67 -5.98
CA GLY A 13 4.90 7.13 -4.67
C GLY A 13 4.04 6.61 -3.52
N PHE A 14 2.72 6.65 -3.67
CA PHE A 14 1.78 6.10 -2.69
C PHE A 14 1.85 4.57 -2.61
N ALA A 15 2.07 3.87 -3.73
CA ALA A 15 2.29 2.42 -3.71
C ALA A 15 3.48 2.05 -2.83
N LEU A 16 4.61 2.76 -3.01
CA LEU A 16 5.82 2.53 -2.23
C LEU A 16 5.59 2.81 -0.73
N LEU A 17 4.93 3.93 -0.41
CA LEU A 17 4.54 4.26 0.98
C LEU A 17 3.68 3.17 1.60
N SER A 18 2.70 2.64 0.86
CA SER A 18 1.82 1.56 1.33
C SER A 18 2.62 0.30 1.65
N TYR A 19 3.57 -0.09 0.81
CA TYR A 19 4.44 -1.24 1.11
C TYR A 19 5.35 -1.01 2.32
N LEU A 20 5.90 0.19 2.48
CA LEU A 20 6.70 0.52 3.66
C LEU A 20 5.87 0.49 4.94
N ALA A 21 4.62 0.98 4.89
CA ALA A 21 3.68 0.91 6.00
C ALA A 21 3.29 -0.53 6.35
N ALA A 22 3.10 -1.39 5.34
CA ALA A 22 2.88 -2.82 5.56
C ALA A 22 4.06 -3.48 6.29
N LEU A 23 5.30 -3.15 5.88
CA LEU A 23 6.51 -3.67 6.51
C LEU A 23 6.61 -3.20 7.97
N ALA A 24 6.31 -1.93 8.24
CA ALA A 24 6.28 -1.38 9.60
C ALA A 24 5.21 -2.05 10.47
N CYS A 25 4.01 -2.30 9.93
CA CYS A 25 2.95 -3.02 10.64
C CYS A 25 3.35 -4.48 10.93
N ALA A 26 4.02 -5.15 10.00
CA ALA A 26 4.53 -6.51 10.22
C ALA A 26 5.59 -6.54 11.34
N ALA A 27 6.53 -5.59 11.35
CA ALA A 27 7.51 -5.47 12.42
C ALA A 27 6.85 -5.19 13.79
N ALA A 28 5.87 -4.28 13.84
CA ALA A 28 5.11 -3.97 15.06
C ALA A 28 4.32 -5.19 15.57
N MET A 29 3.71 -5.96 14.66
CA MET A 29 2.98 -7.17 15.00
C MET A 29 3.89 -8.23 15.65
N LEU A 30 5.10 -8.43 15.12
CA LEU A 30 6.07 -9.36 15.70
C LEU A 30 6.51 -8.90 17.11
N PHE A 31 6.70 -7.61 17.30
CA PHE A 31 7.10 -7.05 18.59
C PHE A 31 6.00 -7.20 19.66
N ILE A 32 4.74 -6.96 19.29
CA ILE A 32 3.58 -7.07 20.19
C ILE A 32 3.22 -8.54 20.44
N GLY A 33 3.23 -9.37 19.40
CA GLY A 33 2.92 -10.80 19.52
C GLY A 33 3.91 -11.54 20.43
N HIS A 34 5.19 -11.12 20.43
CA HIS A 34 6.19 -11.66 21.36
C HIS A 34 5.96 -11.23 22.82
N ARG A 35 5.36 -10.05 23.04
CA ARG A 35 5.26 -9.44 24.38
C ARG A 35 3.96 -9.77 25.10
N ASN A 36 2.83 -9.81 24.39
CA ASN A 36 1.51 -9.92 24.99
C ASN A 36 0.72 -11.18 24.56
N GLY A 37 1.27 -12.00 23.65
CA GLY A 37 0.61 -13.21 23.13
C GLY A 37 -0.41 -12.91 22.02
N SER A 38 -0.78 -13.95 21.25
CA SER A 38 -1.55 -13.83 20.00
C SER A 38 -3.01 -13.37 20.17
N ASN A 39 -3.52 -13.30 21.40
CA ASN A 39 -4.92 -12.97 21.68
C ASN A 39 -5.14 -11.46 21.91
N ASP A 40 -4.09 -10.66 21.77
CA ASP A 40 -4.18 -9.21 21.97
C ASP A 40 -4.88 -8.56 20.77
N PRO A 41 -5.99 -7.81 20.96
CA PRO A 41 -6.72 -7.16 19.86
C PRO A 41 -5.84 -6.24 19.00
N ALA A 42 -4.77 -5.69 19.58
CA ALA A 42 -3.79 -4.90 18.83
C ALA A 42 -3.10 -5.74 17.74
N ALA A 43 -2.69 -6.99 18.05
CA ALA A 43 -2.03 -7.87 17.09
C ALA A 43 -2.96 -8.21 15.90
N ALA A 44 -4.25 -8.42 16.16
CA ALA A 44 -5.25 -8.63 15.11
C ALA A 44 -5.44 -7.38 14.22
N ALA A 45 -5.46 -6.18 14.80
CA ALA A 45 -5.54 -4.93 14.05
C ALA A 45 -4.30 -4.70 13.15
N PHE A 46 -3.10 -5.04 13.64
CA PHE A 46 -1.88 -5.00 12.84
C PHE A 46 -1.91 -6.03 11.71
N ALA A 47 -2.39 -7.25 11.97
CA ALA A 47 -2.55 -8.28 10.93
C ALA A 47 -3.47 -7.81 9.79
N ALA A 48 -4.62 -7.23 10.13
CA ALA A 48 -5.55 -6.68 9.15
C ALA A 48 -4.94 -5.50 8.36
N SER A 49 -4.21 -4.61 9.05
CA SER A 49 -3.51 -3.48 8.43
C SER A 49 -2.47 -3.94 7.40
N ILE A 50 -1.73 -5.02 7.67
CA ILE A 50 -0.75 -5.58 6.72
C ILE A 50 -1.45 -5.97 5.41
N VAL A 51 -2.55 -6.73 5.49
CA VAL A 51 -3.30 -7.17 4.31
C VAL A 51 -3.87 -5.98 3.55
N PHE A 52 -4.41 -4.98 4.26
CA PHE A 52 -4.93 -3.76 3.66
C PHE A 52 -3.84 -2.99 2.90
N PHE A 53 -2.69 -2.75 3.52
CA PHE A 53 -1.60 -1.98 2.92
C PHE A 53 -0.93 -2.71 1.76
N ILE A 54 -0.80 -4.04 1.83
CA ILE A 54 -0.33 -4.84 0.69
C ILE A 54 -1.35 -4.78 -0.46
N GLY A 55 -2.63 -5.00 -0.18
CA GLY A 55 -3.69 -4.95 -1.20
C GLY A 55 -3.77 -3.59 -1.89
N ALA A 56 -3.79 -2.51 -1.11
CA ALA A 56 -3.78 -1.14 -1.62
C ALA A 56 -2.50 -0.86 -2.43
N GLY A 57 -1.34 -1.30 -1.95
CA GLY A 57 -0.05 -1.17 -2.63
C GLY A 57 -0.04 -1.83 -4.01
N VAL A 58 -0.57 -3.06 -4.11
CA VAL A 58 -0.71 -3.79 -5.38
C VAL A 58 -1.60 -3.01 -6.35
N VAL A 59 -2.76 -2.53 -5.90
CA VAL A 59 -3.67 -1.75 -6.75
C VAL A 59 -3.00 -0.47 -7.27
N LEU A 60 -2.38 0.31 -6.38
CA LEU A 60 -1.66 1.54 -6.75
C LEU A 60 -0.48 1.26 -7.71
N GLN A 61 0.21 0.13 -7.51
CA GLN A 61 1.28 -0.31 -8.40
C GLN A 61 0.75 -0.70 -9.78
N VAL A 62 -0.39 -1.38 -9.86
CA VAL A 62 -1.07 -1.69 -11.13
C VAL A 62 -1.44 -0.39 -11.83
N PHE A 63 -2.10 0.55 -11.14
CA PHE A 63 -2.43 1.88 -11.68
C PHE A 63 -1.19 2.61 -12.24
N ALA A 64 -0.07 2.54 -11.53
CA ALA A 64 1.18 3.14 -11.98
C ALA A 64 1.79 2.45 -13.20
N ARG A 65 1.63 1.13 -13.34
CA ARG A 65 2.17 0.33 -14.46
C ARG A 65 1.25 0.26 -15.68
N THR A 66 -0.05 0.46 -15.50
CA THR A 66 -1.00 0.51 -16.62
C THR A 66 -0.87 1.81 -17.40
N ASN A 67 -0.81 1.69 -18.73
CA ASN A 67 -0.82 2.83 -19.65
C ASN A 67 -2.26 3.37 -19.72
N LEU A 68 -2.63 4.22 -18.76
CA LEU A 68 -3.97 4.78 -18.69
C LEU A 68 -4.18 5.74 -19.87
N PRO A 69 -5.13 5.46 -20.78
CA PRO A 69 -5.47 6.37 -21.87
C PRO A 69 -5.91 7.72 -21.30
N ASN A 70 -5.84 8.77 -22.11
CA ASN A 70 -6.25 10.10 -21.67
C ASN A 70 -7.77 10.14 -21.42
N LEU A 71 -8.19 9.96 -20.16
CA LEU A 71 -9.59 10.06 -19.73
C LEU A 71 -10.09 11.51 -19.63
N ARG A 72 -9.37 12.48 -20.22
CA ARG A 72 -9.81 13.87 -20.26
C ARG A 72 -11.05 13.93 -21.14
N ILE A 73 -12.22 14.11 -20.53
CA ILE A 73 -13.45 14.46 -21.23
C ILE A 73 -13.27 15.92 -21.66
N GLU A 74 -12.89 16.13 -22.92
CA GLU A 74 -12.97 17.46 -23.53
C GLU A 74 -14.45 17.79 -23.72
N ARG A 75 -14.88 18.89 -23.13
CA ARG A 75 -16.22 19.48 -23.31
C ARG A 75 -16.08 20.72 -24.18
#